data_AF-A0A836ICW5-F1
#
_entry.id   AF-A0A836ICW5-F1
#
_cell.length_a   1.000
_cell.length_b   1.000
_cell.length_c   1.000
_cell.angle_alpha   90.00
_cell.angle_beta   90.00
_cell.angle_gamma   90.00
#
_symmetry.space_group_name_H-M   'P 1'
#
loop_
_entity.id
_entity.type
_entity.pdbx_description
1 polymer ?
#
loop_
_entity_poly.entity_id
_entity_poly.type
_entity_poly.pdbx_seq_one_letter_code
_entity_poly.pdbx_strand_id
1 'polypeptide(L)'
;MQSSPSMIMSGFRQADAATSSTQYLPKINSNLETVRLTYGALLRLCLHSTVYYGTQGFVAEKMLGDKGAMSVSEREAMRYVLSMGAEVGVSVLIMPVRYLAASTTPRFMLDYMFTRWSDVLALLDRFNPSTYARYALYAFASSNDEWNFDFFTWQAPSVLMTLGKLIARRRLVGSVRCRTKRILGVLVAQLFLRAYMSTFSVMIPEEGSEALAAMVVTVLEGMTTSYLARHTWPFPWDDLVHMTSTNTTSSSTAMVSEGADTPPRDHGRCAEKSGCELD
;
A
#
# COMPACT_ATOMS: atom_id res chain seq x y z
N MET A 1 -30.56 61.53 41.59
CA MET A 1 -30.45 60.06 41.80
C MET A 1 -30.08 59.45 40.46
N GLN A 2 -28.82 59.04 40.32
CA GLN A 2 -28.37 58.16 39.25
C GLN A 2 -28.71 56.71 39.63
N SER A 3 -29.28 55.94 38.71
CA SER A 3 -29.15 54.49 38.70
C SER A 3 -29.29 53.97 37.28
N SER A 4 -28.22 53.31 36.85
CA SER A 4 -27.87 52.79 35.53
C SER A 4 -28.91 51.88 34.89
N PRO A 5 -29.01 51.86 33.54
CA PRO A 5 -29.60 50.73 32.84
C PRO A 5 -28.62 49.55 32.85
N SER A 6 -29.18 48.38 33.07
CA SER A 6 -28.53 47.09 33.24
C SER A 6 -27.52 46.77 32.13
N MET A 7 -26.34 46.42 32.62
CA MET A 7 -25.17 45.87 31.96
C MET A 7 -25.51 44.82 30.89
N ILE A 8 -25.01 45.13 29.70
CA ILE A 8 -24.85 44.27 28.53
C ILE A 8 -24.26 42.92 28.95
N MET A 9 -24.99 41.83 28.71
CA MET A 9 -24.46 40.47 28.78
C MET A 9 -24.47 39.86 27.37
N SER A 10 -23.75 40.52 26.46
CA SER A 10 -23.36 39.97 25.16
C SER A 10 -22.05 39.18 25.33
N GLY A 11 -22.11 38.05 26.02
CA GLY A 11 -20.97 37.16 26.28
C GLY A 11 -20.82 36.02 25.27
N PHE A 12 -21.34 36.16 24.05
CA PHE A 12 -21.31 35.11 23.00
C PHE A 12 -20.97 35.66 21.61
N ARG A 13 -20.06 36.62 21.55
CA ARG A 13 -19.34 36.95 20.31
C ARG A 13 -17.88 37.15 20.67
N GLN A 14 -17.00 36.61 19.83
CA GLN A 14 -15.54 36.63 19.95
C GLN A 14 -14.95 35.57 20.89
N ALA A 15 -15.24 34.28 20.61
CA ALA A 15 -14.19 33.29 20.72
C ALA A 15 -13.20 33.58 19.59
N ASP A 16 -12.07 34.16 19.94
CA ASP A 16 -11.01 34.52 19.01
C ASP A 16 -10.61 33.32 18.15
N ALA A 17 -10.55 33.54 16.84
CA ALA A 17 -9.93 32.67 15.85
C ALA A 17 -8.40 32.48 16.06
N ALA A 18 -7.90 32.74 17.27
CA ALA A 18 -6.50 32.65 17.69
C ALA A 18 -6.29 31.70 18.89
N THR A 19 -7.33 31.24 19.59
CA THR A 19 -7.20 30.11 20.53
C THR A 19 -7.25 28.80 19.75
N SER A 20 -6.27 28.59 18.88
CA SER A 20 -6.13 27.32 18.18
C SER A 20 -5.88 26.22 19.23
N SER A 21 -6.58 25.10 19.09
CA SER A 21 -6.40 23.85 19.86
C SER A 21 -4.94 23.38 19.97
N THR A 22 -4.03 23.98 19.19
CA THR A 22 -2.58 23.84 19.28
C THR A 22 -2.00 24.13 20.66
N GLN A 23 -2.60 25.03 21.46
CA GLN A 23 -2.10 25.36 22.81
C GLN A 23 -2.28 24.22 23.82
N TYR A 24 -3.23 23.31 23.58
CA TYR A 24 -3.51 22.16 24.45
C TYR A 24 -2.76 20.89 24.04
N LEU A 25 -2.02 20.92 22.93
CA LEU A 25 -1.28 19.78 22.42
C LEU A 25 0.15 19.74 23.01
N PRO A 26 0.69 18.54 23.31
CA PRO A 26 2.03 18.41 23.85
C PRO A 26 3.07 18.96 22.87
N LYS A 27 4.14 19.57 23.39
CA LYS A 27 5.33 19.87 22.58
C LYS A 27 5.98 18.56 22.17
N ILE A 28 6.25 18.41 20.88
CA ILE A 28 6.87 17.20 20.32
C ILE A 28 8.24 17.52 19.72
N ASN A 29 9.14 16.54 19.74
CA ASN A 29 10.33 16.54 18.91
C ASN A 29 9.99 15.83 17.59
N SER A 30 9.94 16.58 16.49
CA SER A 30 9.53 16.06 15.17
C SER A 30 10.37 14.86 14.73
N ASN A 31 11.68 14.87 14.99
CA ASN A 31 12.58 13.81 14.54
C ASN A 31 12.31 12.49 15.28
N LEU A 32 12.07 12.57 16.59
CA LEU A 32 11.74 11.39 17.40
C LEU A 32 10.37 10.82 16.98
N GLU A 33 9.41 11.70 16.71
CA GLU A 33 8.09 11.30 16.23
C GLU A 33 8.13 10.67 14.83
N THR A 34 8.94 11.21 13.92
CA THR A 34 9.20 10.61 12.60
C THR A 34 9.72 9.18 12.73
N VAL A 35 10.70 8.93 13.61
CA VAL A 35 11.25 7.58 13.82
C VAL A 35 10.19 6.65 14.39
N ARG A 36 9.43 7.10 15.41
CA ARG A 36 8.36 6.32 16.03
C ARG A 36 7.26 5.95 15.04
N LEU A 37 6.80 6.92 14.24
CA LEU A 37 5.76 6.71 13.23
C LEU A 37 6.25 5.82 12.09
N THR A 38 7.53 5.92 11.70
CA THR A 38 8.13 5.01 10.70
C THR A 38 8.14 3.58 11.21
N TYR A 39 8.60 3.37 12.45
CA TYR A 39 8.54 2.06 13.10
C TYR A 39 7.11 1.52 13.15
N GLY A 40 6.15 2.35 13.59
CA GLY A 40 4.73 1.97 13.64
C GLY A 40 4.16 1.63 12.26
N ALA A 41 4.51 2.37 11.21
CA ALA A 41 4.08 2.10 9.84
C ALA A 41 4.58 0.74 9.34
N LEU A 42 5.85 0.41 9.57
CA LEU A 42 6.44 -0.88 9.20
C LEU A 42 5.87 -2.03 10.03
N LEU A 43 5.70 -1.83 11.34
CA LEU A 43 5.12 -2.84 12.22
C LEU A 43 3.67 -3.17 11.82
N ARG A 44 2.86 -2.14 11.55
CA ARG A 44 1.47 -2.32 11.08
C ARG A 44 1.42 -3.01 9.72
N LEU A 45 2.36 -2.71 8.82
CA LEU A 45 2.46 -3.41 7.53
C LEU A 45 2.69 -4.92 7.74
N CYS A 46 3.63 -5.28 8.61
CA CYS A 46 3.90 -6.68 8.94
C CYS A 46 2.69 -7.35 9.62
N LEU A 47 2.12 -6.71 10.65
CA LEU A 47 0.96 -7.24 11.37
C LEU A 47 -0.24 -7.44 10.45
N HIS A 48 -0.58 -6.44 9.63
CA HIS A 48 -1.67 -6.54 8.67
C HIS A 48 -1.43 -7.69 7.69
N SER A 49 -0.22 -7.79 7.15
CA SER A 49 0.12 -8.86 6.22
C SER A 49 0.02 -10.24 6.87
N THR A 50 0.59 -10.43 8.05
CA THR A 50 0.53 -11.71 8.78
C THR A 50 -0.90 -12.09 9.14
N VAL A 51 -1.71 -11.15 9.65
CA VAL A 51 -3.09 -11.44 10.05
C VAL A 51 -3.95 -11.72 8.81
N TYR A 52 -3.93 -10.85 7.80
CA TYR A 52 -4.79 -10.99 6.63
C TYR A 52 -4.43 -12.23 5.80
N TYR A 53 -3.17 -12.35 5.37
CA TYR A 53 -2.75 -13.48 4.53
C TYR A 53 -2.64 -14.78 5.34
N GLY A 54 -2.23 -14.70 6.62
CA GLY A 54 -2.19 -15.87 7.50
C GLY A 54 -3.58 -16.46 7.73
N THR A 55 -4.59 -15.63 8.03
CA THR A 55 -5.97 -16.10 8.20
C THR A 55 -6.55 -16.62 6.89
N GLN A 56 -6.34 -15.92 5.77
CA GLN A 56 -6.82 -16.37 4.46
C GLN A 56 -6.22 -17.72 4.06
N GLY A 57 -4.91 -17.89 4.24
CA GLY A 57 -4.20 -19.14 3.94
C GLY A 57 -4.65 -20.28 4.86
N PHE A 58 -4.79 -20.00 6.16
CA PHE A 58 -5.27 -20.98 7.13
C PHE A 58 -6.69 -21.44 6.83
N VAL A 59 -7.61 -20.52 6.57
CA VAL A 59 -9.02 -20.86 6.25
C VAL A 59 -9.08 -21.66 4.95
N ALA A 60 -8.38 -21.23 3.90
CA ALA A 60 -8.37 -21.95 2.63
C ALA A 60 -7.84 -23.39 2.78
N GLU A 61 -6.73 -23.57 3.52
CA GLU A 61 -6.13 -24.89 3.64
C GLU A 61 -6.84 -25.80 4.65
N LYS A 62 -7.28 -25.26 5.80
CA LYS A 62 -7.87 -26.05 6.90
C LYS A 62 -9.37 -26.19 6.83
N MET A 63 -10.09 -25.17 6.33
CA MET A 63 -11.56 -25.20 6.26
C MET A 63 -12.05 -25.57 4.86
N LEU A 64 -11.39 -25.10 3.80
CA LEU A 64 -11.78 -25.37 2.40
C LEU A 64 -11.04 -26.56 1.79
N GLY A 65 -9.96 -27.03 2.41
CA GLY A 65 -9.20 -28.21 1.97
C GLY A 65 -8.25 -27.95 0.80
N ASP A 66 -8.00 -26.69 0.43
CA ASP A 66 -7.09 -26.32 -0.65
C ASP A 66 -5.63 -26.52 -0.23
N LYS A 67 -5.09 -27.71 -0.52
CA LYS A 67 -3.71 -28.05 -0.19
C LYS A 67 -2.73 -27.09 -0.85
N GLY A 68 -1.84 -26.51 -0.04
CA GLY A 68 -0.82 -25.56 -0.50
C GLY A 68 -1.30 -24.10 -0.51
N ALA A 69 -2.55 -23.82 -0.15
CA ALA A 69 -3.06 -22.45 -0.04
C ALA A 69 -2.27 -21.60 0.97
N MET A 70 -1.73 -22.19 2.03
CA MET A 70 -0.87 -21.47 2.98
C MET A 70 0.41 -20.97 2.30
N SER A 71 1.05 -21.80 1.47
CA SER A 71 2.29 -21.43 0.75
C SER A 71 2.06 -20.34 -0.30
N VAL A 72 0.89 -20.36 -0.96
CA VAL A 72 0.48 -19.31 -1.91
C VAL A 72 0.24 -18.02 -1.14
N SER A 73 -0.46 -18.09 -0.01
CA SER A 73 -0.75 -16.93 0.82
C SER A 73 0.51 -16.29 1.40
N GLU A 74 1.50 -17.08 1.80
CA GLU A 74 2.81 -16.59 2.26
C GLU A 74 3.54 -15.81 1.16
N ARG A 75 3.53 -16.32 -0.09
CA ARG A 75 4.13 -15.60 -1.23
C ARG A 75 3.40 -14.29 -1.52
N GLU A 76 2.07 -14.28 -1.42
CA GLU A 76 1.27 -13.06 -1.57
C GLU A 76 1.56 -12.05 -0.46
N ALA A 77 1.75 -12.53 0.78
CA ALA A 77 2.14 -11.72 1.93
C ALA A 77 3.51 -11.07 1.70
N MET A 78 4.53 -11.86 1.32
CA MET A 78 5.87 -11.34 1.02
C MET A 78 5.84 -10.31 -0.10
N ARG A 79 5.09 -10.57 -1.18
CA ARG A 79 4.92 -9.63 -2.28
C ARG A 79 4.32 -8.31 -1.80
N TYR A 80 3.29 -8.38 -0.97
CA TYR A 80 2.63 -7.21 -0.41
C TYR A 80 3.58 -6.41 0.48
N VAL A 81 4.27 -7.07 1.43
CA VAL A 81 5.22 -6.42 2.35
C VAL A 81 6.39 -5.78 1.59
N LEU A 82 6.98 -6.46 0.61
CA LEU A 82 8.09 -5.89 -0.17
C LEU A 82 7.62 -4.71 -1.03
N SER A 83 6.45 -4.83 -1.67
CA SER A 83 5.88 -3.76 -2.48
C SER A 83 5.56 -2.51 -1.67
N MET A 84 4.91 -2.68 -0.52
CA MET A 84 4.51 -1.58 0.35
C MET A 84 5.69 -1.05 1.17
N GLY A 85 6.59 -1.91 1.63
CA GLY A 85 7.79 -1.51 2.35
C GLY A 85 8.69 -0.64 1.49
N ALA A 86 8.81 -0.93 0.19
CA ALA A 86 9.54 -0.08 -0.74
C ALA A 86 8.86 1.29 -0.95
N GLU A 87 7.53 1.34 -1.01
CA GLU A 87 6.79 2.61 -1.08
C GLU A 87 6.95 3.44 0.19
N VAL A 88 6.80 2.82 1.37
CA VAL A 88 7.00 3.46 2.68
C VAL A 88 8.43 3.99 2.78
N GLY A 89 9.43 3.15 2.45
CA GLY A 89 10.84 3.52 2.53
C GLY A 89 11.20 4.73 1.66
N VAL A 90 10.82 4.71 0.38
CA VAL A 90 11.08 5.83 -0.54
C VAL A 90 10.33 7.09 -0.09
N SER A 91 9.08 6.95 0.36
CA SER A 91 8.28 8.11 0.76
C SER A 91 8.79 8.75 2.07
N VAL A 92 9.26 7.93 3.02
CA VAL A 92 9.90 8.42 4.25
C VAL A 92 11.25 9.08 3.95
N LEU A 93 12.01 8.59 2.97
CA LEU A 93 13.28 9.20 2.58
C LEU A 93 13.10 10.57 1.91
N ILE A 94 12.06 10.76 1.10
CA ILE A 94 11.84 12.00 0.34
C ILE A 94 10.98 13.01 1.11
N MET A 95 9.88 12.57 1.73
CA MET A 95 8.91 13.46 2.41
C MET A 95 8.43 12.86 3.75
N PRO A 96 9.33 12.66 4.74
CA PRO A 96 9.02 11.91 5.96
C PRO A 96 7.83 12.47 6.74
N VAL A 97 7.80 13.78 6.94
CA VAL A 97 6.81 14.43 7.82
C VAL A 97 5.41 14.31 7.25
N ARG A 98 5.20 14.79 6.03
CA ARG A 98 3.88 14.78 5.36
C ARG A 98 3.41 13.37 5.04
N TYR A 99 4.31 12.49 4.61
CA TYR A 99 3.96 11.10 4.33
C TYR A 99 3.50 10.36 5.60
N LEU A 100 4.25 10.47 6.70
CA LEU A 100 3.91 9.77 7.95
C LEU A 100 2.66 10.34 8.60
N ALA A 101 2.42 11.65 8.48
CA ALA A 101 1.17 12.25 8.88
C ALA A 101 0.01 11.62 8.09
N ALA A 102 0.01 11.71 6.75
CA ALA A 102 -1.09 11.18 5.95
C ALA A 102 -1.28 9.66 6.05
N SER A 103 -0.20 8.88 6.02
CA SER A 103 -0.27 7.41 6.09
C SER A 103 -0.68 6.88 7.46
N THR A 104 -0.57 7.69 8.52
CA THR A 104 -1.02 7.33 9.87
C THR A 104 -2.45 7.82 10.16
N THR A 105 -3.03 8.68 9.32
CA THR A 105 -4.42 9.15 9.49
C THR A 105 -5.44 8.02 9.66
N PRO A 106 -5.38 6.90 8.89
CA PRO A 106 -6.29 5.78 9.12
C PRO A 106 -6.19 5.19 10.53
N ARG A 107 -4.98 5.10 11.10
CA ARG A 107 -4.78 4.64 12.48
C ARG A 107 -5.40 5.60 13.48
N PHE A 108 -5.22 6.91 13.27
CA PHE A 108 -5.80 7.95 14.10
C PHE A 108 -7.33 7.93 14.06
N MET A 109 -7.91 7.73 12.88
CA MET A 109 -9.36 7.57 12.73
C MET A 109 -9.87 6.29 13.40
N LEU A 110 -9.14 5.17 13.29
CA LEU A 110 -9.48 3.95 14.02
C LEU A 110 -9.44 4.13 15.54
N ASP A 111 -8.49 4.92 16.06
CA ASP A 111 -8.43 5.26 17.49
C ASP A 111 -9.66 6.08 17.92
N TYR A 112 -10.00 7.08 17.11
CA TYR A 112 -11.17 7.93 17.32
C TYR A 112 -12.49 7.12 17.32
N MET A 113 -12.62 6.16 16.42
CA MET A 113 -13.85 5.38 16.24
C MET A 113 -13.94 4.13 17.14
N PHE A 114 -12.81 3.53 17.53
CA PHE A 114 -12.74 2.26 18.26
C PHE A 114 -11.67 2.28 19.36
N THR A 115 -11.91 3.07 20.41
CA THR A 115 -10.98 3.29 21.53
C THR A 115 -10.39 2.01 22.13
N ARG A 116 -11.19 0.95 22.36
CA ARG A 116 -10.69 -0.30 22.97
C ARG A 116 -9.75 -1.13 22.12
N TRP A 117 -9.94 -1.15 20.80
CA TRP A 117 -9.04 -1.88 19.88
C TRP A 117 -7.73 -1.12 19.69
N SER A 118 -7.81 0.20 19.80
CA SER A 118 -6.66 1.08 19.71
C SER A 118 -5.68 0.89 20.85
N ASP A 119 -6.13 0.68 22.09
CA ASP A 119 -5.23 0.49 23.24
C ASP A 119 -4.28 -0.70 23.04
N VAL A 120 -4.78 -1.81 22.50
CA VAL A 120 -3.96 -3.00 22.20
C VAL A 120 -2.95 -2.72 21.09
N LEU A 121 -3.38 -2.02 20.03
CA LEU A 121 -2.49 -1.63 18.94
C LEU A 121 -1.43 -0.60 19.41
N ALA A 122 -1.80 0.31 20.30
CA ALA A 122 -0.91 1.32 20.87
C ALA A 122 0.21 0.70 21.72
N LEU A 123 -0.03 -0.45 22.37
CA LEU A 123 1.04 -1.21 23.03
C LEU A 123 2.11 -1.70 22.04
N LEU A 124 1.72 -1.98 20.79
CA LEU A 124 2.59 -2.51 19.75
C LEU A 124 3.29 -1.39 18.97
N ASP A 125 2.51 -0.46 18.42
CA ASP A 125 3.01 0.61 17.54
C ASP A 125 3.41 1.89 18.28
N ARG A 126 3.21 1.94 19.61
CA ARG A 126 3.47 3.10 20.49
C ARG A 126 2.77 4.38 20.01
N PHE A 127 1.67 4.23 19.28
CA PHE A 127 0.90 5.36 18.78
C PHE A 127 0.25 6.14 19.93
N ASN A 128 0.30 7.46 19.85
CA ASN A 128 -0.42 8.34 20.77
C ASN A 128 -1.12 9.45 19.98
N PRO A 129 -2.46 9.56 20.08
CA PRO A 129 -3.26 10.48 19.25
C PRO A 129 -2.91 11.95 19.49
N SER A 130 -2.60 12.35 20.72
CA SER A 130 -2.28 13.75 21.06
C SER A 130 -0.96 14.21 20.43
N THR A 131 0.06 13.36 20.49
CA THR A 131 1.35 13.61 19.84
C THR A 131 1.24 13.57 18.31
N TYR A 132 0.40 12.67 17.79
CA TYR A 132 0.13 12.58 16.36
C TYR A 132 -0.60 13.82 15.85
N ALA A 133 -1.63 14.31 16.55
CA ALA A 133 -2.35 15.53 16.18
C ALA A 133 -1.40 16.74 16.11
N ARG A 134 -0.47 16.87 17.06
CA ARG A 134 0.59 17.89 17.00
C ARG A 134 1.50 17.71 15.77
N TYR A 135 1.85 16.47 15.44
CA TYR A 135 2.68 16.13 14.28
C TYR A 135 1.97 16.42 12.95
N ALA A 136 0.66 16.12 12.85
CA ALA A 136 -0.17 16.39 11.69
C ALA A 136 -0.35 17.89 11.46
N LEU A 137 -0.58 18.66 12.53
CA LEU A 137 -0.60 20.12 12.45
C LEU A 137 0.75 20.69 11.98
N TYR A 138 1.86 20.15 12.50
CA TYR A 138 3.19 20.54 12.00
C TYR A 138 3.37 20.19 10.50
N ALA A 139 2.80 19.07 10.04
CA ALA A 139 2.92 18.60 8.66
C ALA A 139 2.07 19.39 7.65
N PHE A 140 0.84 19.77 8.02
CA PHE A 140 -0.16 20.32 7.09
C PHE A 140 -0.64 21.73 7.43
N ALA A 141 -0.47 22.23 8.65
CA ALA A 141 -0.94 23.57 9.04
C ALA A 141 0.08 24.69 8.80
N SER A 142 1.20 24.42 8.12
CA SER A 142 2.26 25.42 7.88
C SER A 142 2.04 26.33 6.67
N SER A 143 1.07 26.02 5.79
CA SER A 143 0.77 26.83 4.61
C SER A 143 -0.49 27.67 4.82
N ASN A 144 -0.37 29.00 4.87
CA ASN A 144 -1.48 29.96 4.83
C ASN A 144 -2.17 30.03 3.45
N ASP A 145 -2.03 29.02 2.60
CA ASP A 145 -2.54 29.01 1.24
C ASP A 145 -3.96 28.44 1.22
N GLU A 146 -4.88 29.11 0.50
CA GLU A 146 -6.27 28.68 0.31
C GLU A 146 -6.39 27.27 -0.31
N TRP A 147 -5.34 26.81 -1.00
CA TRP A 147 -5.24 25.48 -1.58
C TRP A 147 -4.05 24.77 -0.96
N ASN A 148 -4.31 23.90 0.01
CA ASN A 148 -3.27 23.09 0.62
C ASN A 148 -2.86 21.93 -0.31
N PHE A 149 -2.02 22.26 -1.30
CA PHE A 149 -1.44 21.28 -2.22
C PHE A 149 -0.57 20.24 -1.51
N ASP A 150 -0.22 20.45 -0.23
CA ASP A 150 0.55 19.48 0.53
C ASP A 150 -0.19 18.15 0.70
N PHE A 151 -1.54 18.13 0.64
CA PHE A 151 -2.35 16.91 0.63
C PHE A 151 -2.21 16.06 -0.66
N PHE A 152 -1.63 16.64 -1.73
CA PHE A 152 -1.32 15.93 -2.98
C PHE A 152 0.18 15.66 -3.12
N THR A 153 1.04 16.60 -2.72
CA THR A 153 2.50 16.47 -2.94
C THR A 153 3.12 15.32 -2.16
N TRP A 154 2.60 15.01 -0.96
CA TRP A 154 3.10 13.88 -0.15
C TRP A 154 2.99 12.52 -0.85
N GLN A 155 2.08 12.40 -1.82
CA GLN A 155 1.81 11.17 -2.55
C GLN A 155 2.79 10.93 -3.70
N ALA A 156 3.51 11.98 -4.15
CA ALA A 156 4.38 11.92 -5.33
C ALA A 156 5.43 10.80 -5.26
N PRO A 157 6.15 10.57 -4.14
CA PRO A 157 7.08 9.45 -4.02
C PRO A 157 6.41 8.07 -4.24
N SER A 158 5.26 7.82 -3.62
CA SER A 158 4.51 6.56 -3.75
C SER A 158 3.96 6.37 -5.16
N VAL A 159 3.47 7.44 -5.80
CA VAL A 159 3.00 7.41 -7.20
C VAL A 159 4.14 7.08 -8.15
N LEU A 160 5.28 7.77 -8.03
CA LEU A 160 6.46 7.52 -8.85
C LEU A 160 6.97 6.10 -8.66
N MET A 161 6.98 5.59 -7.42
CA MET A 161 7.36 4.21 -7.14
C MET A 161 6.39 3.21 -7.78
N THR A 162 5.08 3.47 -7.71
CA THR A 162 4.06 2.62 -8.34
C THR A 162 4.18 2.61 -9.85
N LEU A 163 4.41 3.77 -10.47
CA LEU A 163 4.68 3.89 -11.91
C LEU A 163 5.99 3.17 -12.28
N GLY A 164 7.04 3.33 -11.49
CA GLY A 164 8.33 2.64 -11.68
C GLY A 164 8.18 1.13 -11.65
N LYS A 165 7.47 0.59 -10.64
CA LYS A 165 7.12 -0.84 -10.54
C LYS A 165 6.34 -1.31 -11.76
N LEU A 166 5.33 -0.54 -12.20
CA LEU A 166 4.53 -0.86 -13.39
C LEU A 166 5.37 -0.86 -14.68
N ILE A 167 6.27 0.10 -14.86
CA ILE A 167 7.19 0.18 -16.01
C ILE A 167 8.14 -1.02 -16.00
N ALA A 168 8.75 -1.33 -14.84
CA ALA A 168 9.62 -2.48 -14.69
C ALA A 168 8.88 -3.79 -14.99
N ARG A 169 7.67 -3.97 -14.45
CA ARG A 169 6.82 -5.13 -14.74
C ARG A 169 6.47 -5.24 -16.22
N ARG A 170 6.17 -4.12 -16.88
CA ARG A 170 5.87 -4.08 -18.32
C ARG A 170 7.08 -4.48 -19.17
N ARG A 171 8.29 -4.11 -18.74
CA ARG A 171 9.54 -4.51 -19.41
C ARG A 171 9.83 -6.00 -19.22
N LEU A 172 9.54 -6.56 -18.05
CA LEU A 172 9.83 -7.97 -17.74
C LEU A 172 8.78 -8.96 -18.28
N VAL A 173 7.49 -8.66 -18.11
CA VAL A 173 6.38 -9.60 -18.37
C VAL A 173 5.62 -9.26 -19.66
N GLY A 174 5.90 -8.10 -20.27
CA GLY A 174 5.25 -7.64 -21.49
C GLY A 174 3.90 -6.93 -21.26
N SER A 175 3.44 -6.23 -22.31
CA SER A 175 2.28 -5.32 -22.24
C SER A 175 0.94 -6.03 -22.08
N VAL A 176 0.81 -7.27 -22.58
CA VAL A 176 -0.47 -8.01 -22.63
C VAL A 176 -0.93 -8.42 -21.23
N ARG A 177 0.01 -8.76 -20.33
CA ARG A 177 -0.28 -9.21 -18.96
C ARG A 177 -0.36 -8.07 -17.94
N CYS A 178 -0.01 -6.84 -18.30
CA CYS A 178 0.12 -5.74 -17.36
C CYS A 178 -1.16 -4.93 -17.08
N ARG A 179 -2.28 -5.18 -17.78
CA ARG A 179 -3.58 -4.48 -17.56
C ARG A 179 -3.43 -2.96 -17.27
N THR A 180 -2.51 -2.30 -17.97
CA THR A 180 -1.96 -0.99 -17.59
C THR A 180 -3.02 0.09 -17.40
N LYS A 181 -4.04 0.12 -18.28
CA LYS A 181 -5.16 1.07 -18.18
C LYS A 181 -5.93 0.94 -16.86
N ARG A 182 -6.20 -0.30 -16.43
CA ARG A 182 -6.90 -0.57 -15.17
C ARG A 182 -6.05 -0.17 -13.97
N ILE A 183 -4.76 -0.49 -14.00
CA ILE A 183 -3.83 -0.12 -12.93
C ILE A 183 -3.75 1.41 -12.80
N LEU A 184 -3.66 2.13 -13.92
CA LEU A 184 -3.64 3.59 -13.92
C LEU A 184 -4.95 4.18 -13.38
N GLY A 185 -6.11 3.62 -13.75
CA GLY A 185 -7.39 4.02 -13.20
C GLY A 185 -7.48 3.81 -11.68
N VAL A 186 -6.98 2.68 -11.17
CA VAL A 186 -6.92 2.42 -9.72
C VAL A 186 -5.94 3.36 -9.02
N LEU A 187 -4.81 3.69 -9.64
CA LEU A 187 -3.85 4.68 -9.11
C LEU A 187 -4.48 6.07 -8.98
N VAL A 188 -5.25 6.51 -9.98
CA VAL A 188 -5.99 7.78 -9.91
C VAL A 188 -7.04 7.74 -8.80
N ALA A 189 -7.81 6.65 -8.68
CA ALA A 189 -8.76 6.48 -7.59
C ALA A 189 -8.08 6.53 -6.21
N GLN A 190 -6.93 5.87 -6.07
CA GLN A 190 -6.14 5.88 -4.83
C GLN A 190 -5.66 7.29 -4.48
N LEU A 191 -5.23 8.09 -5.48
CA LEU A 191 -4.81 9.47 -5.26
C LEU A 191 -5.91 10.33 -4.62
N PHE A 192 -7.14 10.22 -5.15
CA PHE A 192 -8.30 10.93 -4.60
C PHE A 192 -8.68 10.41 -3.22
N LEU A 193 -8.71 9.09 -3.02
CA LEU A 193 -9.02 8.49 -1.72
C LEU A 193 -8.01 8.91 -0.65
N ARG A 194 -6.71 8.89 -0.96
CA ARG A 194 -5.64 9.31 -0.05
C ARG A 194 -5.66 10.81 0.24
N ALA A 195 -5.95 11.64 -0.77
CA ALA A 195 -6.11 13.08 -0.56
C ALA A 195 -7.29 13.37 0.38
N TYR A 196 -8.45 12.77 0.12
CA TYR A 196 -9.62 12.91 0.98
C TYR A 196 -9.37 12.33 2.38
N MET A 197 -8.72 11.18 2.51
CA MET A 197 -8.40 10.61 3.82
C MET A 197 -7.43 11.49 4.61
N SER A 198 -6.49 12.16 3.93
CA SER A 198 -5.49 13.00 4.58
C SER A 198 -6.07 14.28 5.20
N THR A 199 -7.24 14.75 4.77
CA THR A 199 -7.91 15.92 5.38
C THR A 199 -8.32 15.61 6.84
N PHE A 200 -8.66 14.36 7.14
CA PHE A 200 -9.00 13.92 8.51
C PHE A 200 -7.82 13.96 9.50
N SER A 201 -6.60 14.23 9.02
CA SER A 201 -5.45 14.48 9.90
C SER A 201 -5.52 15.83 10.60
N VAL A 202 -6.28 16.78 10.06
CA VAL A 202 -6.43 18.15 10.57
C VAL A 202 -7.89 18.45 10.93
N MET A 203 -8.86 17.88 10.20
CA MET A 203 -10.30 18.05 10.45
C MET A 203 -10.87 16.75 11.04
N ILE A 204 -11.07 16.71 12.35
CA ILE A 204 -11.66 15.54 13.02
C ILE A 204 -13.15 15.48 12.69
N PRO A 205 -13.74 14.30 12.38
CA PRO A 205 -15.16 14.17 12.12
C PRO A 205 -15.99 14.64 13.33
N GLU A 206 -16.89 15.61 13.11
CA GLU A 206 -17.79 16.12 14.16
C GLU A 206 -19.13 15.39 14.15
N GLU A 207 -19.54 14.89 12.98
CA GLU A 207 -20.78 14.15 12.78
C GLU A 207 -20.56 12.64 12.58
N GLY A 208 -21.55 11.84 12.97
CA GLY A 208 -21.52 10.38 12.72
C GLY A 208 -21.53 10.00 11.22
N SER A 209 -22.10 10.87 10.37
CA SER A 209 -22.09 10.76 8.91
C SER A 209 -20.67 10.83 8.34
N GLU A 210 -19.86 11.76 8.83
CA GLU A 210 -18.45 11.96 8.46
C GLU A 210 -17.58 10.81 8.94
N ALA A 211 -17.82 10.31 10.15
CA ALA A 211 -17.12 9.14 10.67
C ALA A 211 -17.39 7.88 9.82
N LEU A 212 -18.63 7.67 9.39
CA LEU A 212 -18.98 6.59 8.48
C LEU A 212 -18.31 6.76 7.11
N ALA A 213 -18.28 7.98 6.57
CA ALA A 213 -17.56 8.28 5.34
C ALA A 213 -16.05 7.98 5.46
N ALA A 214 -15.42 8.36 6.58
CA ALA A 214 -14.02 8.06 6.86
C ALA A 214 -13.73 6.55 6.89
N MET A 215 -14.63 5.75 7.48
CA MET A 215 -14.50 4.28 7.43
C MET A 215 -14.57 3.74 6.01
N VAL A 216 -15.57 4.16 5.23
CA VAL A 216 -15.75 3.70 3.85
C VAL A 216 -14.52 4.05 3.01
N VAL A 217 -14.01 5.28 3.15
CA VAL A 217 -12.80 5.73 2.44
C VAL A 217 -11.58 4.92 2.88
N THR A 218 -11.42 4.66 4.17
CA THR A 218 -10.31 3.82 4.68
C THR A 218 -10.32 2.43 4.06
N VAL A 219 -11.50 1.81 3.98
CA VAL A 219 -11.64 0.47 3.37
C VAL A 219 -11.33 0.51 1.88
N LEU A 220 -11.88 1.49 1.14
CA LEU A 220 -11.63 1.64 -0.29
C LEU A 220 -10.14 1.94 -0.59
N GLU A 221 -9.51 2.78 0.23
CA GLU A 221 -8.07 3.06 0.13
C GLU A 221 -7.27 1.77 0.33
N GLY A 222 -7.59 0.99 1.37
CA GLY A 222 -6.94 -0.30 1.62
C GLY A 222 -7.11 -1.28 0.45
N MET A 223 -8.31 -1.35 -0.14
CA MET A 223 -8.58 -2.20 -1.31
C MET A 223 -7.76 -1.77 -2.54
N THR A 224 -7.73 -0.47 -2.85
CA THR A 224 -6.95 0.05 -3.98
C THR A 224 -5.45 -0.14 -3.78
N THR A 225 -4.95 0.08 -2.57
CA THR A 225 -3.55 -0.16 -2.18
C THR A 225 -3.16 -1.62 -2.35
N SER A 226 -3.96 -2.56 -1.81
CA SER A 226 -3.71 -4.00 -1.96
C SER A 226 -3.77 -4.45 -3.41
N TYR A 227 -4.71 -3.91 -4.20
CA TYR A 227 -4.78 -4.17 -5.64
C TYR A 227 -3.51 -3.71 -6.36
N LEU A 228 -3.05 -2.48 -6.10
CA LEU A 228 -1.86 -1.93 -6.74
C LEU A 228 -0.61 -2.69 -6.32
N ALA A 229 -0.45 -3.04 -5.04
CA ALA A 229 0.69 -3.83 -4.56
C ALA A 229 0.77 -5.19 -5.29
N ARG A 230 -0.37 -5.87 -5.45
CA ARG A 230 -0.46 -7.15 -6.17
C ARG A 230 -0.21 -7.02 -7.67
N HIS A 231 -0.69 -5.94 -8.29
CA HIS A 231 -0.65 -5.78 -9.75
C HIS A 231 0.50 -4.95 -10.29
N THR A 232 1.30 -4.29 -9.45
CA THR A 232 2.45 -3.49 -9.92
C THR A 232 3.79 -4.14 -9.63
N TRP A 233 3.89 -5.01 -8.63
CA TRP A 233 5.17 -5.61 -8.24
C TRP A 233 5.85 -6.35 -9.41
N PRO A 234 7.12 -6.02 -9.73
CA PRO A 234 7.73 -6.34 -11.02
C PRO A 234 8.28 -7.76 -11.13
N PHE A 235 8.69 -8.40 -10.02
CA PHE A 235 9.27 -9.74 -10.09
C PHE A 235 8.15 -10.80 -10.03
N PRO A 236 8.09 -11.73 -10.99
CA PRO A 236 7.20 -12.89 -10.93
C PRO A 236 7.79 -13.94 -9.97
N TRP A 237 7.04 -14.31 -8.92
CA TRP A 237 7.45 -15.41 -8.01
C TRP A 237 7.23 -16.78 -8.66
N ASP A 238 6.40 -16.85 -9.70
CA ASP A 238 6.06 -18.09 -10.40
C ASP A 238 7.22 -18.61 -11.26
N ASP A 239 8.08 -17.71 -11.78
CA ASP A 239 9.20 -18.09 -12.67
C ASP A 239 10.44 -18.60 -11.90
N LEU A 240 10.53 -18.33 -10.60
CA LEU A 240 11.66 -18.78 -9.77
C LEU A 240 11.65 -20.30 -9.56
N VAL A 241 10.48 -20.94 -9.60
CA VAL A 241 10.33 -22.41 -9.51
C VAL A 241 10.72 -23.08 -10.84
N HIS A 242 10.44 -22.45 -11.98
CA HIS A 242 10.87 -23.00 -13.28
C HIS A 242 12.36 -22.83 -13.52
N MET A 243 12.99 -21.74 -13.08
CA MET A 243 14.45 -21.56 -13.22
C MET A 243 15.29 -22.43 -12.27
N THR A 244 14.79 -22.76 -11.07
CA THR A 244 15.52 -23.68 -10.16
C THR A 244 15.34 -25.15 -10.55
N SER A 245 14.23 -25.52 -11.19
CA SER A 245 13.99 -26.90 -11.66
C SER A 245 14.70 -27.23 -12.99
N THR A 246 14.97 -26.23 -13.84
CA THR A 246 15.65 -26.45 -15.13
C THR A 246 17.17 -26.47 -15.05
N ASN A 247 17.78 -25.98 -13.96
CA ASN A 247 19.25 -25.93 -13.83
C ASN A 247 19.89 -27.17 -13.19
N THR A 248 19.13 -28.20 -12.81
CA THR A 248 19.68 -29.46 -12.24
C THR A 248 19.60 -30.66 -13.17
N THR A 249 19.18 -30.50 -14.43
CA THR A 249 18.99 -31.63 -15.35
C THR A 249 19.61 -31.36 -16.71
N SER A 250 20.95 -31.35 -16.79
CA SER A 250 21.73 -31.61 -18.02
C SER A 250 23.23 -31.43 -17.78
N SER A 251 23.88 -32.36 -17.09
CA SER A 251 25.34 -32.59 -17.18
C SER A 251 25.73 -33.93 -16.55
N SER A 252 25.53 -35.03 -17.28
CA SER A 252 26.43 -36.20 -17.35
C SER A 252 25.76 -37.38 -18.06
N THR A 253 25.69 -37.30 -19.39
CA THR A 253 25.62 -38.49 -20.25
C THR A 253 26.31 -38.16 -21.56
N ALA A 254 27.64 -38.12 -21.53
CA ALA A 254 28.49 -38.08 -22.70
C ALA A 254 29.76 -38.90 -22.42
N MET A 255 29.66 -40.20 -22.64
CA MET A 255 30.79 -41.07 -23.00
C MET A 255 30.26 -42.01 -24.09
N VAL A 256 30.26 -41.48 -25.31
CA VAL A 256 30.20 -42.25 -26.55
C VAL A 256 31.57 -42.91 -26.71
N SER A 257 31.59 -44.24 -26.85
CA SER A 257 32.74 -44.98 -27.35
C SER A 257 32.37 -45.53 -28.72
N GLU A 258 33.13 -45.13 -29.72
CA GLU A 258 33.04 -45.52 -31.13
C GLU A 258 33.30 -47.03 -31.35
N GLY A 259 32.67 -47.57 -32.39
CA GLY A 259 32.92 -48.92 -32.92
C GLY A 259 32.16 -49.13 -34.22
N ALA A 260 32.87 -49.49 -35.29
CA ALA A 260 32.59 -49.21 -36.70
C ALA A 260 31.80 -50.29 -37.50
N ASP A 261 31.41 -49.87 -38.71
CA ASP A 261 31.28 -50.63 -39.98
C ASP A 261 30.05 -51.52 -40.27
N THR A 262 29.16 -51.05 -41.17
CA THR A 262 28.92 -51.60 -42.55
C THR A 262 27.73 -50.91 -43.28
N PRO A 263 27.66 -50.90 -44.64
CA PRO A 263 27.04 -49.82 -45.42
C PRO A 263 25.77 -50.26 -46.22
N PRO A 264 25.21 -49.48 -47.17
CA PRO A 264 23.78 -49.13 -47.22
C PRO A 264 22.93 -50.04 -48.13
N ARG A 265 21.61 -50.03 -47.93
CA ARG A 265 20.66 -50.65 -48.87
C ARG A 265 19.65 -49.63 -49.38
N ASP A 266 19.79 -49.30 -50.65
CA ASP A 266 18.81 -48.63 -51.50
C ASP A 266 17.56 -49.49 -51.71
N HIS A 267 16.40 -48.92 -51.41
CA HIS A 267 15.12 -49.08 -52.11
C HIS A 267 14.36 -47.78 -51.82
N GLY A 268 13.85 -46.99 -52.76
CA GLY A 268 13.26 -47.36 -54.03
C GLY A 268 11.78 -46.94 -54.04
N ARG A 269 11.54 -45.68 -54.42
CA ARG A 269 10.38 -45.16 -55.20
C ARG A 269 9.01 -44.84 -54.56
N CYS A 270 8.41 -43.83 -55.21
CA CYS A 270 7.01 -43.36 -55.30
C CYS A 270 6.49 -42.50 -54.13
N ALA A 271 6.43 -41.16 -54.23
CA ALA A 271 5.62 -40.28 -55.11
C ALA A 271 4.10 -40.40 -54.87
N GLU A 272 3.50 -39.39 -54.22
CA GLU A 272 2.27 -38.74 -54.70
C GLU A 272 2.02 -37.38 -54.03
N LYS A 273 1.52 -36.44 -54.84
CA LYS A 273 1.14 -35.05 -54.55
C LYS A 273 -0.30 -34.97 -54.01
N SER A 274 -0.60 -33.93 -53.23
CA SER A 274 -1.79 -33.04 -53.31
C SER A 274 -1.80 -32.20 -52.01
N GLY A 275 -1.73 -30.88 -51.95
CA GLY A 275 -2.39 -29.87 -52.78
C GLY A 275 -3.77 -29.55 -52.19
N CYS A 276 -3.91 -28.44 -51.45
CA CYS A 276 -4.97 -27.44 -51.60
C CYS A 276 -4.83 -26.28 -50.61
N GLU A 277 -4.83 -25.08 -51.18
CA GLU A 277 -4.98 -23.76 -50.58
C GLU A 277 -6.45 -23.45 -50.24
N LEU A 278 -6.63 -22.31 -49.55
CA LEU A 278 -7.86 -21.47 -49.38
C LEU A 278 -8.89 -22.03 -48.38
N ASP A 279 -9.40 -21.28 -47.40
CA ASP A 279 -9.66 -19.83 -47.30
C ASP A 279 -9.11 -19.14 -46.03
#